data_AF-A0A4R6ZH52-F1
#
_entry.id   AF-A0A4R6ZH52-F1
#
_cell.length_a   1.000
_cell.length_b   1.000
_cell.length_c   1.000
_cell.angle_alpha   90.00
_cell.angle_beta   90.00
_cell.angle_gamma   90.00
#
_symmetry.space_group_name_H-M   'P 1'
#
loop_
_entity.id
_entity.type
_entity.pdbx_description
1 polymer ?
#
loop_
_entity_poly.entity_id
_entity_poly.type
_entity_poly.pdbx_seq_one_letter_code
_entity_poly.pdbx_strand_id
1 'polypeptide(L)'
;MNIIIALLAGLVAFAVGALWYSVLFGKVWMEAVGINEETVQKSSPITPMVVTLVVEMAVAIVVSFVLIHLDLNIYLGGLLVAGIAILSAIKNYMFEMKPFRLILINESYKLITIMIMTTSVALFT
;
A
#
# COMPACT_ATOMS: atom_id res chain seq x y z
N MET A 1 2.12 21.08 6.19
CA MET A 1 2.57 19.71 5.83
C MET A 1 4.00 19.53 6.34
N ASN A 2 4.26 18.57 7.22
CA ASN A 2 5.63 18.23 7.63
C ASN A 2 6.10 16.98 6.86
N ILE A 3 7.06 17.19 5.96
CA ILE A 3 7.51 16.15 5.03
C ILE A 3 8.13 14.97 5.78
N ILE A 4 8.78 15.19 6.93
CA ILE A 4 9.43 14.12 7.70
C ILE A 4 8.39 13.10 8.19
N ILE A 5 7.26 13.55 8.74
CA ILE A 5 6.22 12.64 9.22
C ILE A 5 5.57 11.89 8.06
N ALA A 6 5.36 12.54 6.90
CA ALA A 6 4.85 11.86 5.71
C ALA A 6 5.82 10.75 5.24
N LEU A 7 7.13 11.02 5.22
CA LEU A 7 8.14 10.02 4.91
C LEU A 7 8.16 8.86 5.92
N LEU A 8 8.02 9.17 7.22
CA LEU A 8 7.92 8.14 8.26
C LEU A 8 6.65 7.30 8.10
N ALA A 9 5.52 7.89 7.72
CA ALA A 9 4.29 7.17 7.43
C ALA A 9 4.46 6.22 6.23
N GLY A 10 5.15 6.65 5.17
CA GLY A 10 5.54 5.80 4.05
C GLY A 10 6.47 4.65 4.46
N LEU A 11 7.43 4.92 5.36
CA LEU A 11 8.29 3.87 5.92
C LEU A 11 7.49 2.83 6.74
N VAL A 12 6.52 3.28 7.54
CA VAL A 12 5.62 2.38 8.26
C VAL A 12 4.78 1.55 7.29
N ALA A 13 4.22 2.15 6.24
CA ALA A 13 3.49 1.44 5.20
C ALA A 13 4.35 0.36 4.52
N PHE A 14 5.60 0.68 4.19
CA PHE A 14 6.55 -0.30 3.65
C PHE A 14 6.81 -1.45 4.63
N ALA A 15 6.99 -1.18 5.93
CA ALA A 15 7.16 -2.20 6.94
C ALA A 15 5.91 -3.08 7.11
N VAL A 16 4.72 -2.49 7.00
CA VAL A 16 3.46 -3.24 6.94
C VAL A 16 3.46 -4.15 5.72
N GLY A 17 3.94 -3.70 4.56
CA GLY A 17 4.06 -4.53 3.35
C GLY A 17 4.96 -5.73 3.58
N ALA A 18 6.14 -5.51 4.18
CA ALA A 18 7.04 -6.59 4.54
C ALA A 18 6.35 -7.63 5.45
N LEU A 19 5.61 -7.19 6.47
CA LEU A 19 4.84 -8.08 7.36
C LEU A 19 3.69 -8.80 6.62
N TRP A 20 2.98 -8.08 5.75
CA TRP A 20 1.79 -8.53 5.04
C TRP A 20 2.11 -9.66 4.06
N TYR A 21 3.12 -9.45 3.21
CA TYR A 21 3.52 -10.38 2.15
C TYR A 21 4.54 -11.42 2.61
N SER A 22 4.92 -11.44 3.89
CA SER A 22 5.73 -12.52 4.47
C SER A 22 4.96 -13.34 5.50
N VAL A 23 4.73 -12.79 6.69
CA VAL A 23 4.21 -13.53 7.86
C VAL A 23 2.71 -13.74 7.76
N LEU A 24 1.94 -12.70 7.38
CA LEU A 24 0.47 -12.76 7.46
C LEU A 24 -0.13 -13.52 6.27
N PHE A 25 0.24 -13.13 5.05
CA PHE A 25 -0.38 -13.63 3.82
C PHE A 25 0.61 -14.14 2.79
N GLY A 26 1.91 -14.24 3.11
CA GLY A 26 2.96 -14.56 2.13
C GLY A 26 2.71 -15.83 1.34
N LYS A 27 2.39 -16.96 2.01
CA LYS A 27 2.11 -18.24 1.33
C LYS A 27 0.91 -18.15 0.39
N VAL A 28 -0.21 -17.61 0.88
CA VAL A 28 -1.46 -17.49 0.12
C VAL A 28 -1.28 -16.53 -1.06
N TRP A 29 -0.53 -15.45 -0.87
CA TRP A 29 -0.18 -14.51 -1.93
C TRP A 29 0.68 -15.17 -3.02
N MET A 30 1.75 -15.88 -2.64
CA MET A 30 2.61 -16.58 -3.60
C MET A 30 1.82 -17.60 -4.43
N GLU A 31 0.98 -18.40 -3.78
CA GLU A 31 0.08 -19.34 -4.47
C GLU A 31 -0.88 -18.63 -5.43
N ALA A 32 -1.48 -17.51 -5.02
CA ALA A 32 -2.43 -16.77 -5.83
C ALA A 32 -1.80 -16.05 -7.03
N VAL A 33 -0.53 -15.66 -6.93
CA VAL A 33 0.24 -15.08 -8.05
C VAL A 33 0.86 -16.17 -8.94
N GLY A 34 0.99 -17.41 -8.43
CA GLY A 34 1.63 -18.52 -9.14
C GLY A 34 3.15 -18.47 -9.13
N ILE A 35 3.75 -17.82 -8.11
CA ILE A 35 5.20 -17.73 -7.94
C ILE A 35 5.64 -18.84 -6.97
N ASN A 36 6.67 -19.60 -7.34
CA ASN A 36 7.27 -20.59 -6.44
C ASN A 36 8.39 -19.94 -5.59
N GLU A 37 8.60 -20.45 -4.37
CA GLU A 37 9.63 -19.93 -3.46
C GLU A 37 11.04 -20.00 -4.04
N GLU A 38 11.31 -21.00 -4.88
CA GLU A 38 12.60 -21.19 -5.54
C GLU A 38 12.96 -20.04 -6.50
N THR A 39 11.97 -19.47 -7.19
CA THR A 39 12.14 -18.31 -8.09
C THR A 39 12.40 -17.04 -7.29
N VAL A 40 11.75 -16.89 -6.14
CA VAL A 40 11.97 -15.76 -5.23
C VAL A 40 13.39 -15.80 -4.66
N GLN A 41 13.87 -16.97 -4.23
CA GLN A 41 15.22 -17.11 -3.68
C GLN A 41 16.33 -16.85 -4.69
N LYS A 42 16.09 -17.12 -5.98
CA LYS A 42 17.05 -16.87 -7.07
C LYS A 42 17.06 -15.42 -7.55
N SER A 43 16.09 -14.61 -7.16
CA SER A 43 15.98 -13.21 -7.58
C SER A 43 16.46 -12.27 -6.47
N SER A 44 17.14 -11.19 -6.86
CA SER A 44 17.59 -10.18 -5.89
C SER A 44 16.40 -9.35 -5.39
N PRO A 45 16.14 -9.29 -4.06
CA PRO A 45 15.02 -8.54 -3.53
C PRO A 45 15.30 -7.02 -3.46
N ILE A 46 16.55 -6.59 -3.70
CA ILE A 46 16.99 -5.21 -3.45
C ILE A 46 16.18 -4.22 -4.29
N THR A 47 16.08 -4.45 -5.61
CA THR A 47 15.39 -3.52 -6.51
C THR A 47 13.90 -3.37 -6.16
N PRO A 48 13.11 -4.45 -6.03
CA PRO A 48 11.72 -4.34 -5.57
C PRO A 48 11.60 -3.61 -4.23
N MET A 49 12.43 -3.94 -3.24
CA MET A 49 12.35 -3.32 -1.91
C MET A 49 12.59 -1.80 -1.94
N VAL A 50 13.64 -1.36 -2.64
CA VAL A 50 13.95 0.08 -2.74
C VAL A 50 12.87 0.82 -3.50
N VAL A 51 12.41 0.25 -4.63
CA VAL A 51 11.33 0.86 -5.42
C VAL A 51 10.05 0.97 -4.60
N THR A 52 9.64 -0.10 -3.91
CA THR A 52 8.45 -0.10 -3.07
C THR A 52 8.57 0.93 -1.94
N LEU A 53 9.71 1.01 -1.25
CA LEU A 53 9.91 2.01 -0.19
C LEU A 53 9.73 3.44 -0.72
N VAL A 54 10.37 3.77 -1.86
CA VAL A 54 10.27 5.10 -2.46
C VAL A 54 8.84 5.39 -2.91
N VAL A 55 8.14 4.42 -3.49
CA VAL A 55 6.74 4.57 -3.90
C VAL A 55 5.83 4.79 -2.70
N GLU A 56 5.97 4.02 -1.62
CA GLU A 56 5.17 4.19 -0.40
C GLU A 56 5.38 5.57 0.23
N MET A 57 6.62 6.07 0.24
CA MET A 57 6.94 7.44 0.68
C MET A 57 6.31 8.50 -0.23
N ALA A 58 6.35 8.32 -1.55
CA ALA A 58 5.72 9.24 -2.49
C ALA A 58 4.19 9.26 -2.33
N VAL A 59 3.57 8.08 -2.16
CA VAL A 59 2.14 7.96 -1.88
C VAL A 59 1.81 8.68 -0.58
N ALA A 60 2.57 8.47 0.50
CA ALA A 60 2.32 9.15 1.78
C ALA A 60 2.39 10.68 1.68
N ILE A 61 3.32 11.22 0.88
CA ILE A 61 3.40 12.66 0.58
C ILE A 61 2.15 13.13 -0.17
N VAL A 62 1.73 12.42 -1.22
CA VAL A 62 0.55 12.78 -2.02
C VAL A 62 -0.73 12.72 -1.17
N VAL A 63 -0.90 11.66 -0.39
CA VAL A 63 -2.03 11.51 0.54
C VAL A 63 -2.07 12.69 1.53
N SER A 64 -0.94 12.99 2.18
CA SER A 64 -0.85 14.11 3.13
C SER A 64 -1.15 15.44 2.45
N PHE A 65 -0.62 15.65 1.24
CA PHE A 65 -0.85 16.87 0.47
C PHE A 65 -2.33 17.06 0.15
N VAL A 66 -3.00 16.02 -0.37
CA VAL A 66 -4.42 16.07 -0.74
C VAL A 66 -5.29 16.34 0.49
N LEU A 67 -5.06 15.63 1.60
CA LEU A 67 -5.88 15.80 2.81
C LEU A 67 -5.76 17.22 3.38
N ILE A 68 -4.55 17.77 3.44
CA ILE A 68 -4.31 19.10 4.02
C ILE A 68 -4.88 20.21 3.12
N HIS A 69 -4.64 20.16 1.81
CA HIS A 69 -5.02 21.27 0.92
C HIS A 69 -6.49 21.26 0.54
N LEU A 70 -7.18 20.12 0.67
CA LEU A 70 -8.62 20.01 0.45
C LEU A 70 -9.43 20.00 1.76
N ASP A 71 -8.77 20.20 2.91
CA ASP A 71 -9.39 20.20 4.25
C ASP A 71 -10.26 18.95 4.49
N LEU A 72 -9.75 17.78 4.11
CA LEU A 72 -10.48 16.53 4.23
C LEU A 72 -10.32 15.93 5.62
N ASN A 73 -11.43 15.47 6.20
CA ASN A 73 -11.40 14.65 7.41
C ASN A 73 -10.52 13.41 7.18
N ILE A 74 -9.72 13.04 8.17
CA ILE A 74 -8.75 11.93 8.10
C ILE A 74 -9.39 10.60 7.69
N TYR A 75 -10.56 10.27 8.25
CA TYR A 75 -11.24 9.01 7.96
C TYR A 75 -11.91 9.03 6.59
N LEU A 76 -12.65 10.11 6.29
CA LEU A 76 -13.35 10.24 5.02
C LEU A 76 -12.37 10.39 3.85
N GLY A 77 -11.32 11.18 4.02
CA GLY A 77 -10.23 11.34 3.06
C GLY A 77 -9.48 10.03 2.83
N GLY A 78 -9.21 9.26 3.89
CA GLY A 78 -8.60 7.93 3.77
C GLY A 78 -9.48 6.96 2.98
N LEU A 79 -10.76 6.87 3.31
CA LEU A 79 -11.72 6.03 2.58
C LEU A 79 -11.89 6.48 1.12
N LEU A 80 -11.87 7.79 0.85
CA LEU A 80 -11.97 8.33 -0.51
C LEU A 80 -10.74 7.96 -1.34
N VAL A 81 -9.54 8.21 -0.83
CA VAL A 81 -8.28 7.91 -1.54
C VAL A 81 -8.14 6.40 -1.74
N ALA A 82 -8.36 5.61 -0.68
CA ALA A 82 -8.33 4.16 -0.78
C ALA A 82 -9.41 3.62 -1.73
N GLY A 83 -10.63 4.14 -1.64
CA GLY A 83 -11.74 3.75 -2.51
C GLY A 83 -11.43 3.99 -3.99
N ILE A 84 -10.91 5.18 -4.33
CA ILE A 84 -10.49 5.48 -5.72
C ILE A 84 -9.40 4.51 -6.17
N ALA A 85 -8.35 4.30 -5.36
CA ALA A 85 -7.23 3.45 -5.73
C ALA A 85 -7.63 1.97 -5.89
N ILE A 86 -8.50 1.48 -5.00
CA ILE A 86 -8.99 0.10 -5.00
C ILE A 86 -9.95 -0.14 -6.16
N LEU A 87 -10.95 0.72 -6.35
CA LEU A 87 -11.92 0.57 -7.44
C LEU A 87 -11.26 0.71 -8.82
N SER A 88 -10.22 1.53 -8.93
CA SER A 88 -9.41 1.63 -10.14
C SER A 88 -8.69 0.30 -10.43
N ALA A 89 -8.08 -0.32 -9.41
CA ALA A 89 -7.33 -1.57 -9.55
C ALA A 89 -8.24 -2.79 -9.82
N ILE A 90 -9.41 -2.88 -9.17
CA ILE A 90 -10.35 -4.01 -9.33
C ILE A 90 -10.71 -4.23 -10.80
N LYS A 91 -10.99 -3.15 -11.56
CA LYS A 91 -11.31 -3.28 -12.98
C LYS A 91 -10.19 -3.97 -13.75
N ASN A 92 -8.95 -3.58 -13.52
CA ASN A 92 -7.77 -4.17 -14.17
C ASN A 92 -7.62 -5.64 -13.79
N TYR A 93 -7.75 -5.98 -12.50
CA TYR A 93 -7.70 -7.38 -12.06
C TYR A 93 -8.76 -8.27 -12.70
N MET A 94 -9.94 -7.70 -13.02
CA MET A 94 -11.00 -8.45 -13.69
C MET A 94 -10.68 -8.72 -15.16
N PHE A 95 -10.11 -7.75 -15.88
CA PHE A 95 -9.64 -7.99 -17.23
C PHE A 95 -8.43 -8.94 -17.28
N GLU A 96 -7.59 -8.91 -16.24
CA GLU A 96 -6.44 -9.81 -16.08
C GLU A 96 -6.81 -11.21 -15.55
N MET A 97 -8.10 -11.47 -15.27
CA MET A 97 -8.60 -12.73 -14.74
C MET A 97 -7.87 -13.18 -13.45
N LYS A 98 -7.48 -12.22 -12.60
CA LYS A 98 -6.78 -12.53 -11.34
C LYS A 98 -7.75 -13.15 -10.32
N PRO A 99 -7.26 -14.10 -9.49
CA PRO A 99 -8.11 -14.75 -8.51
C PRO A 99 -8.54 -13.76 -7.42
N PHE A 100 -9.79 -13.88 -6.96
CA PHE A 100 -10.37 -12.99 -5.95
C PHE A 100 -9.53 -12.92 -4.66
N ARG A 101 -8.87 -14.02 -4.28
CA ARG A 101 -7.96 -14.05 -3.12
C ARG A 101 -6.80 -13.07 -3.27
N LEU A 102 -6.22 -12.93 -4.47
CA LEU A 102 -5.14 -11.98 -4.73
C LEU A 102 -5.63 -10.54 -4.59
N ILE A 103 -6.82 -10.26 -5.13
CA ILE A 103 -7.46 -8.94 -5.03
C ILE A 103 -7.65 -8.58 -3.55
N LEU A 104 -8.22 -9.48 -2.75
CA LEU A 104 -8.42 -9.24 -1.32
C LEU A 104 -7.11 -8.96 -0.59
N ILE A 105 -6.06 -9.74 -0.84
CA ILE A 105 -4.76 -9.56 -0.17
C ILE A 105 -4.16 -8.19 -0.52
N ASN A 106 -4.09 -7.85 -1.82
CA ASN A 106 -3.44 -6.64 -2.28
C ASN A 106 -4.23 -5.37 -1.93
N GLU A 107 -5.55 -5.43 -2.08
CA GLU A 107 -6.39 -4.24 -1.90
C GLU A 107 -6.71 -3.97 -0.42
N SER A 108 -6.73 -5.00 0.43
CA SER A 108 -6.80 -4.80 1.90
C SER A 108 -5.50 -4.22 2.47
N TYR A 109 -4.34 -4.67 1.97
CA TYR A 109 -3.05 -4.05 2.27
C TYR A 109 -3.08 -2.55 1.94
N LYS A 110 -3.49 -2.21 0.72
CA LYS A 110 -3.57 -0.83 0.23
C LYS A 110 -4.51 0.03 1.07
N LEU A 111 -5.66 -0.51 1.47
CA LEU A 111 -6.57 0.16 2.37
C LEU A 111 -5.89 0.51 3.70
N ILE A 112 -5.24 -0.47 4.32
CA ILE A 112 -4.59 -0.30 5.63
C ILE A 112 -3.44 0.70 5.56
N THR A 113 -2.58 0.62 4.54
CA THR A 113 -1.47 1.57 4.42
C THR A 113 -1.94 3.00 4.16
N ILE A 114 -2.97 3.19 3.33
CA ILE A 114 -3.57 4.52 3.14
C ILE A 114 -4.17 5.04 4.45
N MET A 115 -4.86 4.21 5.23
CA MET A 115 -5.40 4.63 6.53
C MET A 115 -4.31 4.99 7.54
N ILE A 116 -3.16 4.30 7.52
CA ILE A 116 -1.98 4.66 8.33
C ILE A 116 -1.45 6.03 7.89
N MET A 117 -1.31 6.26 6.58
CA MET A 117 -0.83 7.52 6.02
C MET A 117 -1.76 8.68 6.36
N THR A 118 -3.08 8.50 6.23
CA THR A 118 -4.03 9.56 6.60
C THR A 118 -4.03 9.84 8.10
N THR A 119 -3.90 8.82 8.93
CA THR A 119 -3.82 9.00 10.39
C THR A 119 -2.57 9.79 10.80
N SER A 120 -1.47 9.62 10.07
CA SER A 120 -0.25 10.43 10.31
C SER A 120 -0.48 11.94 10.12
N VAL A 121 -1.53 12.32 9.38
CA VAL A 121 -1.90 13.73 9.18
C VAL A 121 -2.35 14.39 10.49
N ALA A 122 -2.91 13.62 11.43
CA ALA A 122 -3.25 14.13 12.78
C ALA A 122 -2.02 14.60 13.57
N LEU A 123 -0.82 14.14 13.20
CA LEU A 123 0.43 14.56 13.85
C LEU A 123 0.95 15.90 13.30
N PHE A 124 0.25 16.51 12.33
CA PHE A 124 0.57 17.83 11.76
C PHE A 124 -0.18 19.00 12.39
N THR A 125 -1.25 18.73 13.13
CA THR A 125 -1.98 19.72 13.93
C THR A 125 -1.34 19.88 15.30
#